data_AF-A0A0Q6KFM0-F1
#
_entry.id   AF-A0A0Q6KFM0-F1
#
_cell.length_a   1.000
_cell.length_b   1.000
_cell.length_c   1.000
_cell.angle_alpha   90.00
_cell.angle_beta   90.00
_cell.angle_gamma   90.00
#
_symmetry.space_group_name_H-M   'P 1'
#
loop_
_entity.id
_entity.type
_entity.pdbx_description
1 polymer ?
#
loop_
_entity_poly.entity_id
_entity_poly.type
_entity_poly.pdbx_seq_one_letter_code
_entity_poly.pdbx_strand_id
1 'polypeptide(L)' 'MRAGLADAAPRTGWHERYRERCRDENGVVHDVIVSKDAIGLTRYRLADGRSLRFVDDCKFELIETGMMLSRCE' A
#
# COMPACT_ATOMS: atom_id res chain seq x y z
N MET A 1 34.61 9.39 -5.72
CA MET A 1 33.51 9.06 -4.79
C MET A 1 32.25 9.76 -5.28
N ARG A 2 31.27 9.04 -5.84
CA ARG A 2 29.90 9.55 -6.01
C ARG A 2 28.95 8.38 -5.82
N ALA A 3 28.10 8.55 -4.82
CA ALA A 3 27.26 7.53 -4.21
C ALA A 3 26.04 7.19 -5.07
N GLY A 4 25.61 5.94 -4.94
CA GLY A 4 24.20 5.56 -4.83
C GLY A 4 23.39 5.54 -6.12
N LEU A 5 23.45 4.42 -6.83
CA LEU A 5 22.27 3.94 -7.55
C LEU A 5 21.22 3.58 -6.50
N ALA A 6 20.25 4.48 -6.27
CA ALA A 6 18.99 4.12 -5.63
C ALA A 6 17.93 4.18 -6.71
N ASP A 7 17.58 2.99 -7.19
CA ASP A 7 16.34 2.59 -7.84
C ASP A 7 15.46 3.73 -8.35
N ALA A 8 15.65 4.05 -9.64
CA ALA A 8 14.63 4.70 -10.42
C ALA A 8 13.45 3.73 -10.55
N ALA A 9 12.58 3.70 -9.53
CA ALA A 9 11.25 3.15 -9.67
C ALA A 9 10.66 3.74 -10.96
N PRO A 10 10.08 2.92 -11.86
CA PRO A 10 9.58 3.41 -13.13
C PRO A 10 8.69 4.62 -12.86
N ARG A 11 8.78 5.65 -13.71
CA ARG A 11 7.95 6.86 -13.70
C ARG A 11 6.49 6.50 -14.06
N THR A 12 5.95 5.50 -13.38
CA THR A 12 4.54 5.20 -13.35
C THR A 12 3.90 6.43 -12.73
N GLY A 13 2.83 6.95 -13.35
CA GLY A 13 2.20 8.20 -12.94
C GLY A 13 1.52 8.16 -11.55
N TRP A 14 1.93 7.24 -10.68
CA TRP A 14 1.41 6.99 -9.35
C TRP A 14 2.20 7.80 -8.33
N HIS A 15 1.48 8.65 -7.60
CA HIS A 15 2.03 9.44 -6.52
C HIS A 15 1.46 8.95 -5.19
N GLU A 16 2.33 8.70 -4.21
CA GLU A 16 1.90 8.45 -2.84
C GLU A 16 1.10 9.66 -2.36
N ARG A 17 -0.10 9.41 -1.83
CA ARG A 17 -0.98 10.45 -1.29
C ARG A 17 -0.87 10.51 0.22
N TYR A 18 -1.01 9.37 0.88
CA TYR A 18 -0.92 9.22 2.33
C TYR A 18 -0.69 7.75 2.70
N ARG A 19 -0.45 7.51 3.99
CA ARG A 19 -0.27 6.18 4.60
C ARG A 19 -1.29 5.97 5.71
N GLU A 20 -1.78 4.75 5.83
CA GLU A 20 -2.73 4.33 6.85
C GLU A 20 -2.16 3.15 7.64
N ARG A 21 -2.36 3.17 8.96
CA ARG A 21 -2.02 2.02 9.81
C ARG A 21 -3.22 1.09 9.88
N CYS A 22 -3.06 -0.13 9.38
CA CYS A 22 -4.08 -1.18 9.45
C CYS A 22 -3.56 -2.34 10.30
N ARG A 23 -4.45 -3.12 10.90
CA ARG A 23 -4.09 -4.35 11.62
C ARG A 23 -4.58 -5.58 10.87
N ASP A 24 -3.82 -6.65 10.91
CA ASP A 24 -4.32 -7.98 10.50
C ASP A 24 -5.09 -8.67 11.63
N GLU A 25 -5.62 -9.85 11.33
CA GLU A 25 -6.36 -10.71 12.26
C GLU A 25 -5.54 -11.16 13.48
N ASN A 26 -4.21 -11.09 13.41
CA ASN A 26 -3.30 -11.39 14.53
C ASN A 26 -2.93 -10.13 15.33
N GLY A 27 -3.48 -8.96 14.98
CA GLY A 27 -3.21 -7.69 15.64
C GLY A 27 -1.90 -7.03 15.22
N VAL A 28 -1.20 -7.53 14.20
CA VAL A 28 0.04 -6.91 13.72
C VAL A 28 -0.31 -5.69 12.88
N VAL A 29 0.38 -4.58 13.16
CA VAL A 29 0.18 -3.31 12.45
C VAL A 29 1.01 -3.29 11.17
N HIS A 30 0.36 -2.93 10.07
CA HIS A 30 0.93 -2.75 8.75
C HIS A 30 0.68 -1.33 8.23
N ASP A 31 1.68 -0.75 7.58
CA ASP A 31 1.56 0.54 6.89
C ASP A 31 1.06 0.33 5.45
N VAL A 32 -0.18 0.75 5.20
CA VAL A 32 -0.81 0.76 3.88
C VAL A 32 -0.54 2.10 3.20
N ILE A 33 0.15 2.05 2.07
CA ILE A 33 0.41 3.19 1.21
C ILE A 33 -0.72 3.33 0.20
N VAL A 34 -1.38 4.50 0.23
CA VAL A 34 -2.40 4.87 -0.74
C VAL A 34 -1.75 5.75 -1.82
N SER A 35 -1.74 5.26 -3.04
CA SER A 35 -1.19 5.98 -4.20
C SER A 35 -2.28 6.29 -5.21
N LYS A 36 -2.19 7.44 -5.87
CA LYS A 36 -3.14 7.84 -6.91
C LYS A 36 -2.40 8.20 -8.19
N ASP A 37 -2.94 7.82 -9.34
CA ASP A 37 -2.39 8.25 -10.62
C ASP A 37 -3.00 9.56 -11.15
N ALA A 38 -2.45 10.04 -12.26
CA ALA A 38 -2.89 11.28 -12.90
C ALA A 38 -4.35 11.25 -13.40
N ILE A 39 -4.91 10.07 -13.68
CA ILE A 39 -6.31 9.90 -14.12
C ILE A 39 -7.25 9.56 -12.95
N GLY A 40 -6.71 9.49 -11.73
CA GLY A 40 -7.47 9.36 -10.50
C GLY A 40 -7.71 7.93 -10.05
N LEU A 41 -7.05 6.93 -10.64
CA LEU A 41 -7.09 5.57 -10.12
C LEU A 41 -6.31 5.50 -8.80
N THR A 42 -6.82 4.71 -7.85
CA THR A 42 -6.18 4.50 -6.54
C THR A 42 -5.60 3.09 -6.46
N ARG A 43 -4.37 2.97 -5.94
CA ARG A 43 -3.72 1.71 -5.60
C ARG A 43 -3.37 1.69 -4.13
N TYR A 44 -3.46 0.48 -3.57
CA TYR A 44 -3.15 0.18 -2.19
C TYR A 44 -2.02 -0.84 -2.18
N ARG A 45 -1.01 -0.59 -1.36
CA ARG A 45 0.11 -1.53 -1.18
C ARG A 45 0.65 -1.39 0.22
N LEU A 46 1.27 -2.44 0.73
CA LEU A 46 2.04 -2.37 1.95
C LEU A 46 3.35 -1.62 1.72
N ALA A 47 3.93 -1.10 2.80
CA ALA A 47 5.24 -0.45 2.77
C ALA A 47 6.36 -1.37 2.26
N ASP A 48 6.21 -2.68 2.45
CA ASP A 48 7.09 -3.72 1.89
C ASP A 48 6.89 -3.99 0.40
N GLY A 49 5.90 -3.36 -0.24
CA GLY A 49 5.65 -3.41 -1.67
C GLY A 49 4.54 -4.39 -2.10
N ARG A 50 4.05 -5.25 -1.22
CA ARG A 50 2.96 -6.19 -1.53
C ARG A 50 1.65 -5.45 -1.83
N SER A 51 0.86 -5.96 -2.79
CA SER A 51 -0.34 -5.27 -3.29
C SER A 51 -1.60 -5.64 -2.52
N LEU A 52 -2.43 -4.63 -2.27
CA LEU A 52 -3.70 -4.78 -1.56
C LEU A 52 -4.88 -4.48 -2.49
N ARG A 53 -5.97 -5.21 -2.29
CA ARG A 53 -7.29 -4.92 -2.84
C ARG A 53 -8.13 -4.25 -1.77
N PHE A 54 -8.73 -3.10 -2.09
CA PHE A 54 -9.77 -2.51 -1.23
C PHE A 54 -11.03 -3.36 -1.32
N VAL A 55 -11.56 -3.80 -0.17
CA VAL A 55 -12.74 -4.66 -0.10
C VAL A 55 -13.98 -3.84 0.22
N ASP A 56 -14.01 -3.18 1.39
CA ASP A 56 -15.12 -2.35 1.84
C ASP A 56 -14.70 -1.47 3.01
N ASP A 57 -15.24 -0.24 3.08
CA ASP A 57 -15.07 0.77 4.15
C ASP A 57 -13.64 0.96 4.71
N CYS A 58 -13.21 0.03 5.56
CA CYS A 58 -11.98 -0.01 6.33
C CYS A 58 -11.12 -1.26 6.06
N LYS A 59 -11.52 -2.14 5.14
CA LYS A 59 -10.92 -3.45 4.91
C LYS A 59 -10.14 -3.54 3.61
N PHE A 60 -8.96 -4.15 3.70
CA PHE A 60 -8.09 -4.45 2.59
C PHE A 60 -7.73 -5.94 2.60
N GLU A 61 -7.61 -6.53 1.43
CA GLU A 61 -7.19 -7.91 1.25
C GLU A 61 -5.81 -7.94 0.59
N LEU A 62 -4.88 -8.68 1.18
CA LEU A 62 -3.57 -8.93 0.62
C LEU A 62 -3.68 -9.93 -0.53
N ILE A 63 -3.50 -9.46 -1.77
CA ILE A 63 -3.80 -10.23 -3.00
C ILE A 63 -3.06 -11.58 -3.03
N GLU A 64 -1.83 -11.63 -2.52
CA GLU A 64 -0.99 -12.84 -2.55
C GLU A 64 -1.43 -13.94 -1.57
N THR A 65 -2.09 -13.58 -0.48
CA THR A 65 -2.37 -14.52 0.63
C THR A 65 -3.86 -14.61 1.00
N GLY A 66 -4.67 -13.65 0.58
CA GLY A 66 -6.04 -13.46 1.05
C GLY A 66 -6.14 -12.89 2.48
N MET A 67 -5.03 -12.56 3.14
CA MET A 67 -5.03 -12.01 4.50
C MET A 67 -5.79 -10.68 4.54
N MET A 68 -6.64 -10.52 5.55
CA MET A 68 -7.44 -9.31 5.74
C MET A 68 -6.74 -8.32 6.66
N LEU A 69 -6.70 -7.07 6.24
CA LEU A 69 -6.26 -5.92 7.00
C LEU A 69 -7.45 -5.00 7.27
N SER A 70 -7.55 -4.50 8.49
CA SER A 70 -8.58 -3.54 8.89
C SER A 70 -7.94 -2.26 9.42
N ARG A 71 -8.38 -1.12 8.89
CA ARG A 71 -8.04 0.22 9.39
C ARG A 71 -8.78 0.56 10.68
N CYS A 72 -9.99 0.05 10.81
CA CYS A 72 -10.85 0.22 11.97
C CYS A 72 -10.44 -0.79 13.07
N GLU A 73 -10.45 -0.34 14.32
CA GLU A 73 -9.95 -1.07 15.51
C GLU A 73 -10.72 -2.33 15.87
#